data_AF-A0A0M1J3E5-F1
#
_entry.id   AF-A0A0M1J3E5-F1
#
_cell.length_a   1.000
_cell.length_b   1.000
_cell.length_c   1.000
_cell.angle_alpha   90.00
_cell.angle_beta   90.00
_cell.angle_gamma   90.00
#
_symmetry.space_group_name_H-M   'P 1'
#
loop_
_entity.id
_entity.type
_entity.pdbx_description
1 polymer ?
#
loop_
_entity_poly.entity_id
_entity_poly.type
_entity_poly.pdbx_seq_one_letter_code
_entity_poly.pdbx_strand_id
1 'polypeptide(L)'
;MTLAGLLTLWHKQTPRAAFGYGLVFGLGFMGFGVFWVRVSISQFGGVDAILATIATLGFVTVVAIFFGFTGWLGCYLTPDPKRRLALTIPAAWV
;
A
#
# COMPACT_ATOMS: atom_id res chain seq x y z
N MET A 1 13.86 -8.76 1.09
CA MET A 1 14.29 -8.08 -0.16
C MET A 1 13.20 -7.22 -0.81
N THR A 2 12.00 -7.08 -0.21
CA THR A 2 10.84 -6.40 -0.81
C THR A 2 10.86 -4.87 -0.68
N LEU A 3 11.24 -4.31 0.48
CA LEU A 3 11.31 -2.86 0.70
C LEU A 3 12.40 -2.17 -0.15
N ALA A 4 13.56 -2.81 -0.25
CA ALA A 4 14.72 -2.28 -0.97
C ALA A 4 14.46 -2.15 -2.48
N GLY A 5 13.73 -3.11 -3.08
CA GLY A 5 13.34 -3.07 -4.50
C GLY A 5 12.41 -1.89 -4.82
N LEU A 6 11.47 -1.60 -3.93
CA LEU A 6 10.53 -0.48 -4.08
C LEU A 6 11.24 0.86 -3.96
N LEU A 7 12.19 0.97 -3.04
CA LEU A 7 13.01 2.16 -2.84
C LEU A 7 13.98 2.41 -4.01
N THR A 8 14.53 1.36 -4.64
CA THR A 8 15.34 1.50 -5.87
C THR A 8 14.50 1.94 -7.06
N LEU A 9 13.26 1.48 -7.17
CA LEU A 9 12.34 1.89 -8.23
C LEU A 9 11.94 3.36 -8.06
N TRP A 10 11.82 3.83 -6.83
CA TRP A 10 11.50 5.22 -6.51
C TRP A 10 12.63 6.21 -6.81
N HIS A 11 13.88 5.76 -6.93
CA HIS A 11 15.05 6.63 -7.02
C HIS A 11 15.07 7.59 -8.25
N LYS A 12 14.30 7.30 -9.31
CA LYS A 12 14.21 8.14 -10.53
C LYS A 12 12.79 8.37 -11.06
N GLN A 13 11.75 8.01 -10.29
CA GLN A 13 10.38 7.97 -10.77
C GLN A 13 9.59 9.24 -10.43
N THR A 14 8.68 9.63 -11.33
CA THR A 14 7.77 10.77 -11.16
C THR A 14 6.77 10.51 -10.01
N PRO A 15 6.17 11.55 -9.40
CA PRO A 15 5.22 11.39 -8.30
C PRO A 15 4.06 10.44 -8.61
N ARG A 16 3.58 10.43 -9.88
CA ARG A 16 2.52 9.52 -10.34
C ARG A 16 2.96 8.06 -10.34
N ALA A 17 4.17 7.78 -10.80
CA ALA A 17 4.72 6.43 -10.76
C ALA A 17 5.00 5.99 -9.32
N ALA A 18 5.46 6.89 -8.46
CA ALA A 18 5.67 6.59 -7.05
C ALA A 18 4.37 6.16 -6.34
N PHE A 19 3.26 6.85 -6.64
CA PHE A 19 1.92 6.46 -6.18
C PHE A 19 1.52 5.05 -6.67
N GLY A 20 1.69 4.77 -7.97
CA GLY A 20 1.36 3.46 -8.55
C GLY A 20 2.12 2.30 -7.89
N TYR A 21 3.42 2.47 -7.66
CA TYR A 21 4.23 1.45 -6.97
C TYR A 21 3.82 1.25 -5.52
N GLY A 22 3.54 2.34 -4.79
CA GLY A 22 3.04 2.25 -3.41
C GLY A 22 1.67 1.55 -3.35
N LEU A 23 0.80 1.80 -4.34
CA LEU A 23 -0.52 1.19 -4.41
C LEU A 23 -0.46 -0.31 -4.72
N VAL A 24 0.35 -0.73 -5.70
CA VAL A 24 0.55 -2.17 -6.00
C VAL A 24 1.17 -2.90 -4.81
N PHE A 25 2.12 -2.27 -4.12
CA PHE A 25 2.70 -2.82 -2.91
C PHE A 25 1.68 -2.95 -1.78
N GLY A 26 0.89 -1.91 -1.52
CA GLY A 26 -0.18 -1.92 -0.53
C GLY A 26 -1.21 -3.02 -0.81
N LEU A 27 -1.62 -3.17 -2.08
CA LEU A 27 -2.55 -4.23 -2.50
C LEU A 27 -1.97 -5.64 -2.27
N GLY A 28 -0.70 -5.86 -2.62
CA GLY A 28 -0.05 -7.16 -2.40
C GLY A 28 0.17 -7.48 -0.92
N PHE A 29 0.66 -6.50 -0.16
CA PHE A 29 0.98 -6.65 1.26
C PHE A 29 -0.28 -6.84 2.10
N MET A 30 -1.29 -5.99 1.94
CA MET A 30 -2.54 -6.12 2.68
C MET A 30 -3.41 -7.24 2.11
N GLY A 31 -3.50 -7.42 0.79
CA GLY A 31 -4.27 -8.52 0.20
C GLY A 31 -3.85 -9.89 0.74
N PHE A 32 -2.56 -10.11 0.95
CA PHE A 32 -2.06 -11.33 1.58
C PHE A 32 -2.18 -11.29 3.12
N GLY A 33 -1.89 -10.15 3.75
CA GLY A 33 -1.85 -9.99 5.20
C GLY A 33 -3.23 -10.00 5.89
N VAL A 34 -4.28 -9.53 5.21
CA VAL A 34 -5.68 -9.52 5.72
C VAL A 34 -6.60 -10.48 4.97
N PHE A 35 -6.06 -11.49 4.29
CA PHE A 35 -6.89 -12.54 3.68
C PHE A 35 -7.83 -13.21 4.71
N TRP A 36 -7.38 -13.32 5.96
CA TRP A 36 -8.15 -13.90 7.07
C TRP A 36 -9.38 -13.06 7.46
N VAL A 37 -9.40 -11.75 7.19
CA VAL A 37 -10.55 -10.87 7.44
C VAL A 37 -11.76 -11.30 6.63
N ARG A 38 -11.55 -11.78 5.40
CA ARG A 38 -12.60 -12.37 4.56
C ARG A 38 -13.27 -13.56 5.25
N VAL A 39 -12.45 -14.45 5.83
CA VAL A 39 -12.93 -15.64 6.54
C VAL A 39 -13.76 -15.22 7.76
N SER A 40 -13.26 -14.24 8.52
CA SER A 40 -14.00 -13.67 9.66
C SER A 40 -15.34 -13.05 9.26
N ILE A 41 -15.40 -12.26 8.18
CA ILE A 41 -16.66 -11.67 7.71
C ILE A 41 -17.63 -12.75 7.22
N SER A 42 -17.14 -13.79 6.54
CA SER A 42 -18.00 -14.88 6.08
C SER A 42 -18.56 -15.73 7.23
N GLN A 43 -17.76 -15.97 8.29
CA GLN A 43 -18.20 -16.79 9.43
C GLN A 43 -19.03 -16.01 10.46
N PHE A 44 -18.65 -14.77 10.76
CA PHE A 44 -19.29 -13.99 11.82
C PHE A 44 -20.25 -12.91 11.30
N GLY A 45 -20.15 -12.54 10.02
CA GLY A 45 -21.03 -11.54 9.41
C GLY A 45 -22.35 -12.09 8.88
N GLY A 46 -22.48 -13.41 8.72
CA GLY A 46 -23.69 -14.03 8.15
C GLY A 46 -23.97 -13.65 6.69
N VAL A 47 -22.97 -13.13 5.98
CA VAL A 47 -23.05 -12.64 4.60
C VAL A 47 -22.35 -13.58 3.64
N ASP A 48 -22.88 -13.68 2.41
CA ASP A 48 -22.37 -14.55 1.37
C ASP A 48 -20.89 -14.28 1.04
N ALA A 49 -20.18 -15.32 0.60
CA ALA A 49 -18.73 -15.31 0.37
C ALA A 49 -18.30 -14.24 -0.66
N ILE A 50 -19.18 -13.91 -1.61
CA ILE A 50 -18.93 -12.86 -2.61
C ILE A 50 -18.91 -11.49 -1.93
N LEU A 51 -19.89 -11.20 -1.07
CA LEU A 51 -19.99 -9.91 -0.39
C LEU A 51 -18.84 -9.71 0.61
N ALA A 52 -18.45 -10.77 1.32
CA ALA A 52 -17.26 -10.76 2.19
C ALA A 52 -15.97 -10.47 1.41
N THR A 53 -15.86 -11.00 0.18
CA THR A 53 -14.72 -10.73 -0.70
C THR A 53 -14.69 -9.27 -1.16
N ILE A 54 -15.84 -8.71 -1.58
CA ILE A 54 -15.94 -7.31 -2.01
C ILE A 54 -15.60 -6.36 -0.86
N ALA A 55 -16.11 -6.63 0.34
CA ALA A 55 -15.80 -5.83 1.53
C ALA A 55 -14.29 -5.86 1.86
N THR A 56 -13.68 -7.05 1.81
CA THR A 56 -12.24 -7.21 2.06
C THR A 56 -11.39 -6.48 1.00
N LEU A 57 -11.77 -6.59 -0.28
CA LEU A 57 -11.09 -5.87 -1.37
C LEU A 57 -11.23 -4.35 -1.23
N GLY A 58 -12.41 -3.85 -0.82
CA GLY A 58 -12.62 -2.44 -0.51
C GLY A 58 -11.70 -1.96 0.60
N PHE A 59 -11.64 -2.70 1.71
CA PHE A 59 -10.74 -2.41 2.83
C PHE A 59 -9.26 -2.38 2.38
N VAL A 60 -8.80 -3.42 1.68
CA VAL A 60 -7.44 -3.52 1.16
C VAL A 60 -7.12 -2.35 0.23
N THR A 61 -8.06 -1.95 -0.62
CA THR A 61 -7.88 -0.82 -1.55
C THR A 61 -7.73 0.50 -0.80
N VAL A 62 -8.60 0.77 0.18
CA VAL A 62 -8.53 1.98 1.00
C VAL A 62 -7.18 2.06 1.73
N VAL A 63 -6.74 0.95 2.33
CA VAL A 63 -5.45 0.91 3.02
C VAL A 63 -4.29 1.05 2.04
N ALA A 64 -4.36 0.42 0.86
CA ALA A 64 -3.34 0.51 -0.19
C ALA A 64 -3.13 1.93 -0.72
N ILE A 65 -4.18 2.77 -0.72
CA ILE A 65 -4.07 4.18 -1.10
C ILE A 65 -3.10 4.93 -0.19
N PHE A 66 -3.07 4.64 1.12
CA PHE A 66 -2.11 5.27 2.06
C PHE A 66 -0.65 4.94 1.68
N PHE A 67 -0.37 3.71 1.27
CA PHE A 67 0.96 3.31 0.77
C PHE A 67 1.33 4.04 -0.53
N GLY A 68 0.37 4.27 -1.43
CA GLY A 68 0.58 5.12 -2.61
C GLY A 68 0.86 6.58 -2.22
N PHE A 69 0.11 7.11 -1.25
CA PHE A 69 0.19 8.51 -0.85
C PHE A 69 1.51 8.85 -0.17
N THR A 70 2.07 7.96 0.65
CA THR A 70 3.41 8.14 1.26
C THR A 70 4.51 8.25 0.20
N GLY A 71 4.44 7.42 -0.84
CA GLY A 71 5.33 7.49 -2.00
C GLY A 71 5.21 8.76 -2.81
N TRP A 72 3.97 9.19 -3.06
CA TRP A 72 3.67 10.45 -3.75
C TRP A 72 4.17 11.66 -2.96
N LEU A 73 3.87 11.72 -1.66
CA LEU A 73 4.23 12.83 -0.78
C LEU A 73 5.75 12.93 -0.61
N GLY A 74 6.45 11.80 -0.49
CA GLY A 74 7.93 11.79 -0.48
C GLY A 74 8.54 12.27 -1.79
N CYS A 75 7.92 11.95 -2.93
CA CYS A 75 8.30 12.45 -4.26
C CYS A 75 8.06 13.97 -4.40
N TYR A 76 6.95 14.45 -3.87
CA TYR A 76 6.48 15.82 -4.02
C TYR A 76 7.24 16.79 -3.11
N LEU A 77 7.46 16.40 -1.84
CA LEU A 77 8.10 17.26 -0.85
C LEU A 77 9.63 17.24 -0.92
N THR A 78 10.24 16.24 -1.56
CA THR A 78 11.70 16.07 -1.49
C THR A 78 12.28 15.62 -2.83
N PRO A 79 12.89 16.55 -3.58
CA PRO A 79 13.58 16.24 -4.84
C PRO A 79 14.84 15.40 -4.64
N ASP A 80 15.51 15.55 -3.48
CA ASP A 80 16.72 14.79 -3.15
C ASP A 80 16.37 13.32 -2.85
N PRO A 81 16.86 12.36 -3.66
CA PRO A 81 16.53 10.95 -3.52
C PRO A 81 16.92 10.35 -2.16
N LYS A 82 17.99 10.84 -1.51
CA LYS A 82 18.46 10.30 -0.22
C LYS A 82 17.55 10.74 0.93
N ARG A 83 17.20 12.03 0.96
CA ARG A 83 16.23 12.57 1.93
C ARG A 83 14.83 12.03 1.72
N ARG A 84 14.44 11.81 0.47
CA ARG A 84 13.16 11.16 0.13
C ARG A 84 13.06 9.75 0.71
N LEU A 85 14.12 8.94 0.60
CA LEU A 85 14.19 7.63 1.26
C LEU A 85 14.06 7.77 2.78
N ALA A 86 14.78 8.72 3.38
CA ALA A 86 14.77 8.93 4.83
C ALA A 86 13.41 9.39 5.38
N LEU A 87 12.58 10.06 4.58
CA LEU A 87 11.22 10.51 4.96
C LEU A 87 10.15 9.44 4.66
N THR A 88 10.27 8.75 3.54
CA THR A 88 9.29 7.73 3.14
C THR A 88 9.35 6.49 4.02
N ILE A 89 10.53 6.12 4.52
CA ILE A 89 10.68 4.98 5.45
C ILE A 89 9.88 5.17 6.75
N PRO A 90 10.05 6.27 7.52
CA PRO A 90 9.26 6.49 8.73
C PRO A 90 7.79 6.78 8.42
N ALA A 91 7.47 7.52 7.35
CA ALA A 91 6.07 7.79 6.99
C ALA A 91 5.29 6.56 6.49
N ALA A 92 5.99 5.51 6.03
CA ALA A 92 5.36 4.23 5.71
C ALA A 92 5.25 3.29 6.93
N TRP A 93 5.86 3.66 8.06
CA TRP A 93 5.95 2.82 9.26
C TRP A 93 5.15 3.37 10.47
N VAL A 94 4.91 4.68 10.51
CA VAL A 94 4.10 5.40 11.51
C VAL A 94 2.73 5.70 10.94
#